data_AF-A0A0F4IWI3-F1
#
_entry.id   AF-A0A0F4IWI3-F1
#
_cell.length_a   1.000
_cell.length_b   1.000
_cell.length_c   1.000
_cell.angle_alpha   90.00
_cell.angle_beta   90.00
_cell.angle_gamma   90.00
#
_symmetry.space_group_name_H-M   'P 1'
#
loop_
_entity.id
_entity.type
_entity.pdbx_description
1 polymer ?
#
loop_
_entity_poly.entity_id
_entity_poly.type
_entity_poly.pdbx_seq_one_letter_code
_entity_poly.pdbx_strand_id
1 'polypeptide(L)'
;PASQPSSANFDGGLSRIDVNAEGTGCSVVWNSTVKSAALPRLSLADGKIYTVSVTGPTGSAGLNTFAQYHHSVIDPATGTQLTSSFLGIGLVYNPLQMRGTAAPDGTLYQGTETGVVRISRR
;
A
#
# COMPACT_ATOMS: atom_id res chain seq x y z
N PRO A 1 -22.69 11.39 -0.55
CA PRO A 1 -23.46 10.13 -0.73
C PRO A 1 -23.16 9.20 0.45
N ALA A 2 -24.09 8.32 0.85
CA ALA A 2 -23.83 7.34 1.89
C ALA A 2 -22.80 6.29 1.43
N SER A 3 -21.94 5.82 2.33
CA SER A 3 -21.00 4.74 2.03
C SER A 3 -21.77 3.44 1.76
N GLN A 4 -21.41 2.71 0.70
CA GLN A 4 -21.98 1.39 0.35
C GLN A 4 -20.89 0.31 0.27
N PRO A 5 -20.39 -0.19 1.42
CA PRO A 5 -19.22 -1.07 1.45
C PRO A 5 -19.38 -2.40 0.70
N SER A 6 -20.60 -2.94 0.59
CA SER A 6 -20.86 -4.23 -0.06
C SER A 6 -20.62 -4.23 -1.57
N SER A 7 -20.67 -3.06 -2.21
CA SER A 7 -20.49 -2.86 -3.65
C SER A 7 -19.41 -1.85 -3.99
N ALA A 8 -18.71 -1.32 -2.98
CA ALA A 8 -17.62 -0.36 -3.17
C ALA A 8 -16.43 -1.06 -3.84
N ASN A 9 -15.91 -0.44 -4.90
CA ASN A 9 -14.66 -0.88 -5.49
C ASN A 9 -13.52 -0.69 -4.49
N PHE A 10 -12.65 -1.69 -4.38
CA PHE A 10 -11.35 -1.52 -3.73
C PHE A 10 -10.38 -0.91 -4.72
N ASP A 11 -10.51 0.40 -4.93
CA ASP A 11 -9.61 1.15 -5.81
C ASP A 11 -8.20 1.30 -5.19
N GLY A 12 -8.07 1.07 -3.87
CA GLY A 12 -6.86 1.35 -3.12
C GLY A 12 -6.58 2.86 -3.08
N GLY A 13 -5.43 3.25 -2.56
CA GLY A 13 -5.02 4.65 -2.52
C GLY A 13 -4.32 5.03 -1.23
N LEU A 14 -3.77 6.24 -1.23
CA LEU A 14 -3.11 6.83 -0.08
C LEU A 14 -3.50 8.30 -0.02
N SER A 15 -3.82 8.79 1.17
CA SER A 15 -4.00 10.22 1.40
C SER A 15 -3.12 10.63 2.56
N ARG A 16 -2.42 11.75 2.41
CA ARG A 16 -1.79 12.42 3.55
C ARG A 16 -2.72 13.51 4.04
N ILE A 17 -2.99 13.44 5.33
CA ILE A 17 -3.79 14.41 6.05
C ILE A 17 -2.90 14.96 7.16
N ASP A 18 -2.66 16.26 7.15
CA ASP A 18 -1.96 16.94 8.22
C ASP A 18 -2.98 17.45 9.24
N VAL A 19 -2.77 17.12 10.51
CA VAL A 19 -3.62 17.59 11.62
C VAL A 19 -3.02 18.89 12.15
N ASN A 20 -3.84 19.92 12.28
CA ASN A 20 -3.42 21.21 12.81
C ASN A 20 -2.93 21.05 14.27
N ALA A 21 -1.79 21.67 14.60
CA ALA A 21 -1.13 21.51 15.88
C ALA A 21 -1.96 22.04 17.06
N GLU A 22 -2.78 23.06 16.82
CA GLU A 22 -3.72 23.63 17.79
C GLU A 22 -5.03 22.81 17.92
N GLY A 23 -5.15 21.69 17.20
CA GLY A 23 -6.31 20.80 17.26
C GLY A 23 -7.57 21.33 16.58
N THR A 24 -7.45 22.38 15.75
CA THR A 24 -8.61 23.08 15.16
C THR A 24 -9.12 22.44 13.87
N GLY A 25 -8.43 21.43 13.34
CA GLY A 25 -8.84 20.73 12.13
C GLY A 25 -7.72 19.94 11.47
N CYS A 26 -7.92 19.61 10.19
CA CYS A 26 -6.94 18.93 9.37
C CYS A 26 -7.04 19.40 7.91
N SER A 27 -5.96 19.21 7.15
CA SER A 27 -5.92 19.50 5.71
C SER A 27 -5.43 18.29 4.94
N VAL A 28 -6.07 18.02 3.80
CA VAL A 28 -5.54 17.05 2.83
C VAL A 28 -4.33 17.68 2.15
N VAL A 29 -3.17 17.05 2.26
CA VAL A 29 -1.94 17.50 1.61
C VAL A 29 -1.86 16.94 0.20
N TRP A 30 -2.17 15.65 0.04
CA TRP A 30 -2.20 14.99 -1.25
C TRP A 30 -3.07 13.73 -1.22
N ASN A 31 -3.50 13.31 -2.40
CA ASN A 31 -4.05 11.99 -2.69
C ASN A 31 -3.17 11.32 -3.73
N SER A 32 -2.75 10.09 -3.45
CA SER A 32 -1.95 9.28 -4.36
C SER A 32 -2.84 8.40 -5.22
N THR A 33 -2.47 8.27 -6.49
CA THR A 33 -3.08 7.31 -7.43
C THR A 33 -2.54 5.89 -7.25
N VAL A 34 -1.56 5.68 -6.37
CA VAL A 34 -1.01 4.34 -6.09
C VAL A 34 -2.04 3.52 -5.33
N LYS A 35 -2.53 2.46 -5.99
CA LYS A 35 -3.46 1.49 -5.42
C LYS A 35 -2.77 0.62 -4.38
N SER A 36 -2.67 1.12 -3.15
CA SER A 36 -2.12 0.37 -2.03
C SER A 36 -3.01 -0.83 -1.70
N ALA A 37 -2.43 -2.03 -1.72
CA ALA A 37 -3.07 -3.27 -1.32
C ALA A 37 -2.71 -3.69 0.12
N ALA A 38 -1.65 -3.11 0.71
CA ALA A 38 -1.24 -3.32 2.10
C ALA A 38 -1.40 -2.04 2.94
N LEU A 39 -1.25 -2.15 4.27
CA LEU A 39 -1.14 -0.97 5.14
C LEU A 39 0.26 -0.33 4.96
N PRO A 40 0.34 0.93 4.49
CA PRO A 40 1.60 1.61 4.22
C PRO A 40 2.38 1.91 5.49
N ARG A 41 3.71 1.96 5.37
CA ARG A 41 4.62 2.23 6.48
C ARG A 41 5.59 3.35 6.12
N LEU A 42 5.56 4.43 6.89
CA LEU A 42 6.64 5.42 6.87
C LEU A 42 7.86 4.86 7.60
N SER A 43 8.99 4.84 6.91
CA SER A 43 10.31 4.56 7.47
C SER A 43 10.93 5.87 7.94
N LEU A 44 11.33 5.92 9.21
CA LEU A 44 12.06 7.07 9.77
C LEU A 44 13.55 7.04 9.43
N ALA A 45 14.08 5.90 9.01
CA ALA A 45 15.50 5.76 8.70
C ALA A 45 15.88 6.46 7.40
N ASP A 46 14.99 6.45 6.40
CA ASP A 46 15.23 7.02 5.07
C ASP A 46 14.09 7.91 4.54
N GLY A 47 13.08 8.17 5.37
CA GLY A 47 12.00 9.09 5.06
C GLY A 47 11.16 8.65 3.87
N LYS A 48 10.91 7.34 3.70
CA LYS A 48 10.10 6.81 2.60
C LYS A 48 8.88 6.05 3.11
N ILE A 49 7.81 6.04 2.32
CA ILE A 49 6.65 5.20 2.58
C ILE A 49 6.78 3.90 1.77
N TYR A 50 6.59 2.77 2.43
CA TYR A 50 6.63 1.44 1.84
C TYR A 50 5.25 0.80 1.86
N THR A 51 4.85 0.20 0.75
CA THR A 51 3.62 -0.58 0.67
C THR A 51 3.73 -1.68 -0.39
N VAL A 52 2.73 -2.57 -0.42
CA VAL A 52 2.46 -3.40 -1.59
C VAL A 52 1.36 -2.73 -2.40
N SER A 53 1.65 -2.38 -3.65
CA SER A 53 0.66 -1.87 -4.59
C SER A 53 0.11 -2.99 -5.47
N VAL A 54 -1.06 -2.74 -6.06
CA VAL A 54 -1.73 -3.67 -6.97
C VAL A 54 -2.03 -3.01 -8.32
N THR A 55 -1.84 -3.76 -9.40
CA THR A 55 -2.20 -3.35 -10.77
C THR A 55 -2.92 -4.50 -11.51
N GLY A 56 -3.46 -4.21 -12.69
CA GLY A 56 -4.22 -5.18 -13.48
C GLY A 56 -5.70 -5.23 -13.11
N PRO A 57 -6.41 -6.34 -13.39
CA PRO A 57 -7.83 -6.46 -13.14
C PRO A 57 -8.10 -6.50 -11.63
N THR A 58 -8.59 -5.39 -11.08
CA THR A 58 -8.95 -5.21 -9.66
C THR A 58 -10.37 -4.67 -9.56
N GLY A 59 -11.06 -4.91 -8.44
CA GLY A 59 -12.31 -4.21 -8.13
C GLY A 59 -13.59 -5.03 -8.26
N SER A 60 -13.50 -6.33 -8.60
CA SER A 60 -14.62 -7.26 -8.44
C SER A 60 -14.16 -8.63 -7.95
N ALA A 61 -15.08 -9.36 -7.32
CA ALA A 61 -14.79 -10.67 -6.75
C ALA A 61 -14.20 -11.62 -7.80
N GLY A 62 -13.07 -12.25 -7.48
CA GLY A 62 -12.37 -13.18 -8.38
C GLY A 62 -11.36 -12.56 -9.34
N LEU A 63 -11.43 -11.25 -9.66
CA LEU A 63 -10.46 -10.61 -10.57
C LEU A 63 -9.05 -10.50 -9.98
N ASN A 64 -8.95 -10.37 -8.65
CA ASN A 64 -7.67 -10.31 -7.93
C ASN A 64 -6.79 -11.56 -8.17
N THR A 65 -7.37 -12.66 -8.67
CA THR A 65 -6.65 -13.87 -9.09
C THR A 65 -5.59 -13.58 -10.17
N PHE A 66 -5.81 -12.55 -11.00
CA PHE A 66 -4.88 -12.13 -12.06
C PHE A 66 -4.22 -10.77 -11.80
N ALA A 67 -4.44 -10.20 -10.61
CA ALA A 67 -3.82 -8.94 -10.24
C ALA A 67 -2.31 -9.11 -10.02
N GLN A 68 -1.55 -8.05 -10.30
CA GLN A 68 -0.11 -8.02 -10.13
C GLN A 68 0.23 -7.22 -8.87
N TYR A 69 1.08 -7.78 -8.03
CA TYR A 69 1.49 -7.18 -6.77
C TYR A 69 2.94 -6.73 -6.84
N HIS A 70 3.20 -5.52 -6.34
CA HIS A 70 4.51 -4.90 -6.38
C HIS A 70 4.87 -4.32 -5.03
N HIS A 71 6.12 -4.45 -4.63
CA HIS A 71 6.68 -3.61 -3.57
C HIS A 71 6.90 -2.21 -4.12
N SER A 72 6.20 -1.22 -3.55
CA SER A 72 6.25 0.17 -3.98
C SER A 72 6.83 1.06 -2.88
N VAL A 73 7.68 1.99 -3.32
CA VAL A 73 8.28 3.02 -2.48
C VAL A 73 7.69 4.36 -2.90
N ILE A 74 7.14 5.10 -1.94
CA ILE A 74 6.39 6.34 -2.15
C ILE A 74 7.12 7.49 -1.45
N ASP A 75 7.16 8.64 -2.13
CA ASP A 75 7.62 9.89 -1.54
C ASP A 75 6.56 10.46 -0.59
N PRO A 76 6.83 10.60 0.72
CA PRO A 76 5.86 11.15 1.66
C PRO A 76 5.53 12.63 1.45
N ALA A 77 6.39 13.40 0.77
CA ALA A 77 6.14 14.81 0.49
C ALA A 77 5.08 14.99 -0.59
N THR A 78 5.10 14.14 -1.64
CA THR A 78 4.27 14.32 -2.84
C THR A 78 3.22 13.22 -3.03
N GLY A 79 3.34 12.08 -2.35
CA GLY A 79 2.51 10.90 -2.56
C GLY A 79 2.83 10.14 -3.86
N THR A 80 3.92 10.50 -4.56
CA THR A 80 4.29 9.89 -5.84
C THR A 80 5.08 8.59 -5.66
N GLN A 81 4.94 7.66 -6.60
CA GLN A 81 5.72 6.41 -6.60
C GLN A 81 7.15 6.67 -7.09
N LEU A 82 8.12 6.43 -6.21
CA LEU A 82 9.55 6.54 -6.53
C LEU A 82 10.06 5.30 -7.26
N THR A 83 9.75 4.12 -6.74
CA THR A 83 10.17 2.84 -7.33
C THR A 83 9.10 1.77 -7.14
N SER A 84 9.12 0.76 -8.01
CA SER A 84 8.28 -0.42 -7.93
C SER A 84 9.09 -1.66 -8.27
N SER A 85 8.91 -2.73 -7.49
CA SER A 85 9.55 -4.03 -7.70
C SER A 85 8.48 -5.10 -7.72
N PHE A 86 8.41 -5.85 -8.83
CA PHE A 86 7.42 -6.90 -9.00
C PHE A 86 7.62 -8.02 -7.97
N LEU A 87 6.53 -8.40 -7.29
CA LEU A 87 6.52 -9.53 -6.35
C LEU A 87 5.96 -10.78 -7.04
N GLY A 88 4.85 -10.63 -7.77
CA GLY A 88 4.21 -11.73 -8.47
C GLY A 88 2.74 -11.47 -8.82
N ILE A 89 2.07 -12.50 -9.33
CA ILE A 89 0.68 -12.46 -9.78
C ILE A 89 -0.20 -13.31 -8.86
N GLY A 90 -1.41 -12.80 -8.61
CA GLY A 90 -2.50 -13.55 -8.01
C GLY A 90 -2.44 -13.64 -6.50
N LEU A 91 -3.35 -14.45 -5.96
CA LEU A 91 -3.69 -14.50 -4.53
C LEU A 91 -2.49 -14.81 -3.64
N VAL A 92 -1.50 -15.56 -4.15
CA VAL A 92 -0.26 -15.87 -3.42
C VAL A 92 0.48 -14.62 -2.93
N TYR A 93 0.36 -13.52 -3.67
CA TYR A 93 1.00 -12.24 -3.35
C TYR A 93 0.03 -11.18 -2.82
N ASN A 94 -1.27 -11.51 -2.68
CA ASN A 94 -2.25 -10.58 -2.16
C ASN A 94 -2.08 -10.40 -0.65
N PRO A 95 -1.78 -9.19 -0.16
CA PRO A 95 -1.61 -8.95 1.27
C PRO A 95 -2.93 -8.86 2.06
N LEU A 96 -4.12 -8.88 1.43
CA LEU A 96 -5.41 -8.66 2.11
C LEU A 96 -5.43 -7.41 3.02
N GLN A 97 -4.78 -6.31 2.59
CA GLN A 97 -4.67 -5.10 3.40
C GLN A 97 -3.99 -5.33 4.76
N MET A 98 -3.22 -6.42 4.91
CA MET A 98 -2.41 -6.67 6.10
C MET A 98 -1.17 -5.77 6.11
N ARG A 99 -0.71 -5.45 7.32
CA ARG A 99 0.50 -4.67 7.57
C ARG A 99 1.76 -5.52 7.45
N GLY A 100 2.71 -5.06 6.65
CA GLY A 100 4.07 -5.60 6.63
C GLY A 100 4.91 -5.22 7.86
N THR A 101 5.90 -6.05 8.20
CA THR A 101 6.80 -5.89 9.34
C THR A 101 8.23 -5.65 8.86
N ALA A 102 8.80 -4.49 9.21
CA ALA A 102 10.21 -4.21 8.98
C ALA A 102 11.07 -4.83 10.10
N ALA A 103 12.13 -5.54 9.72
CA ALA A 103 13.15 -6.07 10.61
C ALA A 103 14.32 -5.07 10.78
N PRO A 104 15.16 -5.22 11.82
CA PRO A 104 16.26 -4.28 12.10
C PRO A 104 17.29 -4.15 10.96
N ASP A 105 17.45 -5.18 10.13
CA ASP A 105 18.33 -5.19 8.96
C ASP A 105 17.73 -4.45 7.74
N GLY A 106 16.52 -3.92 7.87
CA GLY A 106 15.77 -3.27 6.79
C GLY A 106 15.01 -4.24 5.89
N THR A 107 14.98 -5.54 6.21
CA THR A 107 14.13 -6.51 5.50
C THR A 107 12.66 -6.24 5.83
N LEU A 108 11.79 -6.19 4.82
CA LEU A 108 10.34 -6.11 4.99
C LEU A 108 9.72 -7.50 4.79
N TYR A 109 8.97 -7.96 5.79
CA TYR A 109 8.17 -9.18 5.71
C TYR A 109 6.70 -8.81 5.53
N GLN A 110 6.11 -9.22 4.41
CA GLN A 110 4.70 -8.96 4.10
C GLN A 110 3.92 -10.27 4.16
N GLY A 111 2.92 -10.35 5.04
CA GLY A 111 1.95 -11.44 5.01
C GLY A 111 1.06 -11.34 3.78
N THR A 112 0.72 -12.49 3.20
CA THR A 112 -0.16 -12.66 2.04
C THR A 112 -1.22 -13.72 2.33
N GLU A 113 -2.21 -13.91 1.44
CA GLU A 113 -3.26 -14.94 1.62
C GLU A 113 -2.70 -16.34 1.86
N THR A 114 -1.54 -16.66 1.30
CA THR A 114 -0.98 -18.02 1.30
C THR A 114 0.34 -18.15 2.03
N GLY A 115 0.92 -17.06 2.55
CA GLY A 115 2.22 -17.11 3.19
C GLY A 115 2.82 -15.75 3.53
N VAL A 116 4.14 -15.65 3.46
CA VAL A 116 4.91 -14.43 3.76
C VAL A 116 5.96 -14.21 2.68
N VAL A 117 6.01 -12.99 2.15
CA VAL A 117 7.05 -12.56 1.23
C VAL A 117 8.15 -11.83 2.01
N ARG A 118 9.41 -12.23 1.78
CA ARG A 118 10.60 -11.52 2.27
C ARG A 118 11.10 -10.57 1.20
N ILE A 119 11.17 -9.28 1.52
CA ILE A 119 11.65 -8.22 0.62
C ILE A 119 12.91 -7.62 1.23
N SER A 120 14.06 -7.86 0.61
CA SER A 120 15.34 -7.31 1.06
C SER A 120 16.06 -6.64 -0.09
N ARG A 121 17.07 -5.83 0.24
CA ARG A 121 18.07 -5.41 -0.74
C ARG A 121 18.75 -6.66 -1.33
N ARG A 122 19.13 -6.57 -2.60
CA ARG A 122 20.03 -7.55 -3.21
C ARG A 122 21.43 -7.40 -2.65
#